data_AF-A0A958IB07-F1
#
_entry.id   AF-A0A958IB07-F1
#
_cell.length_a   1.000
_cell.length_b   1.000
_cell.length_c   1.000
_cell.angle_alpha   90.00
_cell.angle_beta   90.00
_cell.angle_gamma   90.00
#
_symmetry.space_group_name_H-M   'P 1'
#
loop_
_entity.id
_entity.type
_entity.pdbx_description
1 polymer ?
#
loop_
_entity_poly.entity_id
_entity_poly.type
_entity_poly.pdbx_seq_one_letter_code
_entity_poly.pdbx_strand_id
1 'polypeptide(L)'
;MNPKKMIAKLSKMSGAEISFRVNQKLRNTREQMRAKNAKDLHNLFVPKEIANWPVHQFPFPDGKLKFFGLSGPHPGNVFLFENRFPGRMETLREEADDLLAHRFHLLGQDFEVTGRVRWNANPQTGEEYPLVHFSALDTYNTERYGDVKYVWELNRHQFFVELGRAYYLTGEEKYAHKIWEWLSEFVEDAPYKIGVNHTSVLEHAVRIFSWVWAYYFTRDAGVWNEERTRFLARQLLLQGEIIEENLSHFFSPYNHLIGEIAALAFLGTVYPNSPKTLRWRDHYWQEMEKQLPLQFHPDGFTVEQASYYHHFTLGFYYQVALLRKQNGLPVSDKVWSTLEKALEFSMALVRPDGLMPMIGDIDSARSIYFYRPEPMWDLTFFQALGAVQFGRGDMKHVAGALA
;
A
#
# COMPACT_ATOMS: atom_id res chain seq x y z
N MET A 1 10.01 -18.13 27.91
CA MET A 1 10.50 -19.00 26.80
C MET A 1 11.63 -19.90 27.33
N ASN A 2 11.67 -21.19 26.96
CA ASN A 2 12.71 -22.13 27.44
C ASN A 2 14.11 -21.71 26.92
N PRO A 3 15.13 -21.50 27.79
CA PRO A 3 16.48 -21.06 27.40
C PRO A 3 17.13 -21.93 26.32
N LYS A 4 16.89 -23.25 26.33
CA LYS A 4 17.42 -24.18 25.31
C LYS A 4 16.83 -23.90 23.92
N LYS A 5 15.54 -23.57 23.84
CA LYS A 5 14.88 -23.19 22.57
C LYS A 5 15.43 -21.84 22.05
N MET A 6 15.78 -20.92 22.93
CA MET A 6 16.37 -19.63 22.56
C MET A 6 17.76 -19.80 21.95
N ILE A 7 18.64 -20.57 22.61
CA ILE A 7 20.01 -20.85 22.13
C ILE A 7 19.97 -21.57 20.78
N ALA A 8 19.10 -22.58 20.63
CA ALA A 8 18.93 -23.29 19.36
C ALA A 8 18.38 -22.41 18.22
N LYS A 9 17.60 -21.37 18.54
CA LYS A 9 17.13 -20.40 17.54
C LYS A 9 18.26 -19.46 17.14
N LEU A 10 19.03 -18.94 18.11
CA LEU A 10 20.17 -18.06 17.86
C LEU A 10 21.28 -18.75 17.05
N SER A 11 21.54 -20.02 17.30
CA SER A 11 22.57 -20.79 16.57
C SER A 11 22.27 -20.99 15.08
N LYS A 12 21.04 -20.73 14.64
CA LYS A 12 20.62 -20.81 13.23
C LYS A 12 20.60 -19.45 12.52
N MET A 13 20.78 -18.36 13.26
CA MET A 13 20.76 -17.01 12.71
C MET A 13 22.12 -16.61 12.16
N SER A 14 22.13 -15.87 11.06
CA SER A 14 23.36 -15.21 10.59
C SER A 14 23.78 -14.09 11.55
N GLY A 15 25.06 -13.71 11.53
CA GLY A 15 25.53 -12.55 12.31
C GLY A 15 24.79 -11.25 11.96
N ALA A 16 24.41 -11.09 10.68
CA ALA A 16 23.62 -9.97 10.21
C ALA A 16 22.21 -9.95 10.84
N GLU A 17 21.54 -11.10 10.88
CA GLU A 17 20.23 -11.23 11.52
C GLU A 17 20.29 -10.93 13.03
N ILE A 18 21.30 -11.46 13.72
CA ILE A 18 21.49 -11.20 15.15
C ILE A 18 21.68 -9.70 15.39
N SER A 19 22.58 -9.06 14.64
CA SER A 19 22.84 -7.62 14.74
C SER A 19 21.57 -6.80 14.49
N PHE A 20 20.82 -7.13 13.44
CA PHE A 20 19.55 -6.48 13.11
C PHE A 20 18.55 -6.57 14.27
N ARG A 21 18.30 -7.78 14.80
CA ARG A 21 17.33 -8.00 15.88
C ARG A 21 17.74 -7.31 17.18
N VAL A 22 19.03 -7.32 17.51
CA VAL A 22 19.56 -6.63 18.70
C VAL A 22 19.37 -5.12 18.56
N ASN A 23 19.75 -4.54 17.43
CA ASN A 23 19.60 -3.10 17.19
C ASN A 23 18.13 -2.67 17.23
N GLN A 24 17.24 -3.44 16.58
CA GLN A 24 15.80 -3.20 16.62
C GLN A 24 15.27 -3.26 18.06
N LYS A 25 15.66 -4.28 18.85
CA LYS A 25 15.23 -4.40 20.25
C LYS A 25 15.72 -3.22 21.09
N LEU A 26 16.99 -2.82 20.95
CA LEU A 26 17.56 -1.69 21.69
C LEU A 26 16.86 -0.37 21.34
N ARG A 27 16.60 -0.12 20.05
CA ARG A 27 15.85 1.05 19.58
C ARG A 27 14.45 1.05 20.19
N ASN A 28 13.69 -0.02 20.02
CA ASN A 28 12.32 -0.14 20.51
C ASN A 28 12.25 0.02 22.04
N THR A 29 13.19 -0.55 22.80
CA THR A 29 13.22 -0.37 24.26
C THR A 29 13.50 1.08 24.65
N ARG A 30 14.41 1.78 23.96
CA ARG A 30 14.68 3.21 24.20
C ARG A 30 13.46 4.07 23.87
N GLU A 31 12.80 3.82 22.74
CA GLU A 31 11.61 4.54 22.31
C GLU A 31 10.43 4.30 23.25
N GLN A 32 10.21 3.06 23.70
CA GLN A 32 9.22 2.75 24.74
C GLN A 32 9.44 3.55 26.04
N MET A 33 10.69 3.65 26.52
CA MET A 33 10.99 4.42 27.73
C MET A 33 10.73 5.92 27.54
N ARG A 34 10.99 6.46 26.35
CA ARG A 34 10.68 7.85 26.01
C ARG A 34 9.17 8.09 25.95
N ALA A 35 8.42 7.21 25.30
CA ALA A 35 6.97 7.32 25.16
C ALA A 35 6.23 7.33 26.50
N LYS A 36 6.65 6.49 27.47
CA LYS A 36 6.04 6.42 28.81
C LYS A 36 6.02 7.75 29.57
N ASN A 37 6.97 8.64 29.27
CA ASN A 37 7.15 9.91 29.98
C ASN A 37 6.80 11.12 29.11
N ALA A 38 6.32 10.89 27.88
CA ALA A 38 6.05 11.96 26.92
C ALA A 38 4.70 12.61 27.19
N LYS A 39 4.66 13.94 27.11
CA LYS A 39 3.42 14.73 27.21
C LYS A 39 2.71 14.89 25.85
N ASP A 40 3.50 14.96 24.77
CA ASP A 40 3.00 14.99 23.39
C ASP A 40 3.58 13.79 22.65
N LEU A 41 2.71 12.83 22.33
CA LEU A 41 3.05 11.63 21.58
C LEU A 41 3.10 11.87 20.07
N HIS A 42 2.38 12.88 19.57
CA HIS A 42 2.20 13.15 18.15
C HIS A 42 3.52 13.48 17.45
N ASN A 43 4.33 14.34 18.06
CA ASN A 43 5.59 14.79 17.48
C ASN A 43 6.82 14.08 18.06
N LEU A 44 6.64 13.14 18.98
CA LEU A 44 7.72 12.60 19.81
C LEU A 44 8.88 11.98 19.02
N PHE A 45 8.55 11.26 17.95
CA PHE A 45 9.49 10.48 17.14
C PHE A 45 9.72 11.06 15.75
N VAL A 46 9.10 12.18 15.41
CA VAL A 46 9.24 12.79 14.08
C VAL A 46 10.69 13.26 13.90
N PRO A 47 11.42 12.73 12.90
CA PRO A 47 12.78 13.17 12.62
C PRO A 47 12.84 14.66 12.30
N LYS A 48 13.87 15.37 12.78
CA LYS A 48 14.03 16.83 12.54
C LYS A 48 14.05 17.20 11.07
N GLU A 49 14.65 16.36 10.22
CA GLU A 49 14.68 16.53 8.77
C GLU A 49 13.28 16.51 8.15
N ILE A 50 12.38 15.66 8.65
CA ILE A 50 10.98 15.57 8.23
C ILE A 50 10.14 16.69 8.86
N ALA A 51 10.42 17.05 10.12
CA ALA A 51 9.71 18.13 10.82
C ALA A 51 9.97 19.51 10.19
N ASN A 52 11.22 19.77 9.78
CA ASN A 52 11.64 21.04 9.18
C ASN A 52 11.62 20.99 7.65
N TRP A 53 10.91 20.02 7.08
CA TRP A 53 10.97 19.78 5.66
C TRP A 53 10.48 21.02 4.87
N PRO A 54 11.23 21.46 3.84
CA PRO A 54 10.86 22.65 3.07
C PRO A 54 9.51 22.49 2.39
N VAL A 55 8.65 23.43 2.77
CA VAL A 55 7.27 23.65 2.37
C VAL A 55 6.99 23.53 0.88
N HIS A 56 7.81 24.17 0.07
CA HIS A 56 7.56 24.40 -1.35
C HIS A 56 8.08 23.26 -2.24
N GLN A 57 8.53 22.16 -1.63
CA GLN A 57 9.22 21.09 -2.35
C GLN A 57 8.38 19.82 -2.54
N PHE A 58 7.06 19.81 -2.33
CA PHE A 58 6.23 18.64 -2.64
C PHE A 58 4.77 19.01 -2.90
N PRO A 59 4.06 18.34 -3.84
CA PRO A 59 4.41 17.16 -4.65
C PRO A 59 4.70 17.50 -6.11
N PHE A 60 5.32 18.65 -6.35
CA PHE A 60 5.59 19.12 -7.70
C PHE A 60 7.08 19.10 -8.00
N PRO A 61 7.62 18.10 -8.71
CA PRO A 61 8.75 18.37 -9.59
C PRO A 61 8.16 19.03 -10.84
N ASP A 62 8.04 20.36 -10.85
CA ASP A 62 7.90 21.21 -12.05
C ASP A 62 6.97 20.74 -13.20
N GLY A 63 5.93 19.92 -12.93
CA GLY A 63 5.12 19.25 -13.97
C GLY A 63 5.87 18.15 -14.77
N LYS A 64 7.05 17.72 -14.32
CA LYS A 64 7.90 16.71 -14.98
C LYS A 64 7.57 15.26 -14.59
N LEU A 65 7.06 15.01 -13.38
CA LEU A 65 6.69 13.65 -12.96
C LEU A 65 5.40 13.24 -13.66
N LYS A 66 5.45 12.10 -14.35
CA LYS A 66 4.30 11.43 -14.96
C LYS A 66 3.81 10.35 -14.02
N PHE A 67 2.58 10.48 -13.54
CA PHE A 67 1.94 9.49 -12.68
C PHE A 67 0.76 8.86 -13.41
N PHE A 68 1.03 7.77 -14.13
CA PHE A 68 0.05 6.93 -14.82
C PHE A 68 -0.92 7.68 -15.74
N GLY A 69 -0.49 8.81 -16.32
CA GLY A 69 -1.33 9.63 -17.20
C GLY A 69 -2.46 10.37 -16.48
N LEU A 70 -2.48 10.41 -15.14
CA LEU A 70 -3.47 11.20 -14.39
C LEU A 70 -3.17 12.69 -14.52
N SER A 71 -4.04 13.39 -15.25
CA SER A 71 -4.08 14.84 -15.34
C SER A 71 -5.52 15.37 -15.23
N GLY A 72 -6.00 15.56 -13.99
CA GLY A 72 -7.33 16.09 -13.66
C GLY A 72 -8.52 15.36 -14.29
N PRO A 73 -9.75 15.77 -13.98
CA PRO A 73 -10.94 15.29 -14.66
C PRO A 73 -10.81 15.65 -16.15
N HIS A 74 -10.40 14.67 -16.96
CA HIS A 74 -10.24 14.87 -18.39
C HIS A 74 -11.54 14.44 -19.07
N PRO A 75 -12.30 15.34 -19.71
CA PRO A 75 -13.58 14.99 -20.34
C PRO A 75 -13.47 13.80 -21.30
N GLY A 76 -12.31 13.64 -21.95
CA GLY A 76 -12.02 12.47 -22.78
C GLY A 76 -11.92 11.15 -22.01
N ASN A 77 -11.37 11.13 -20.79
CA ASN A 77 -11.27 9.90 -19.98
C ASN A 77 -12.64 9.51 -19.41
N VAL A 78 -13.45 10.49 -19.00
CA VAL A 78 -14.83 10.27 -18.55
C VAL A 78 -15.66 9.69 -19.71
N PHE A 79 -15.60 10.32 -20.89
CA PHE A 79 -16.28 9.84 -22.08
C PHE A 79 -15.84 8.42 -22.46
N LEU A 80 -14.54 8.13 -22.46
CA LEU A 80 -14.03 6.78 -22.75
C LEU A 80 -14.52 5.76 -21.72
N PHE A 81 -14.53 6.12 -20.44
CA PHE A 81 -14.99 5.24 -19.37
C PHE A 81 -16.48 4.91 -19.51
N GLU A 82 -17.34 5.92 -19.72
CA GLU A 82 -18.79 5.73 -19.88
C GLU A 82 -19.12 4.88 -21.11
N ASN A 83 -18.41 5.10 -22.24
CA ASN A 83 -18.65 4.33 -23.46
C ASN A 83 -18.11 2.89 -23.36
N ARG A 84 -16.95 2.69 -22.72
CA ARG A 84 -16.35 1.35 -22.60
C ARG A 84 -17.03 0.51 -21.53
N PHE A 85 -17.52 1.15 -20.47
CA PHE A 85 -18.11 0.51 -19.30
C PHE A 85 -19.49 1.10 -18.94
N PRO A 86 -20.53 0.86 -19.78
CA PRO A 86 -21.86 1.37 -19.51
C PRO A 86 -22.38 0.96 -18.13
N GLY A 87 -22.97 1.91 -17.41
CA GLY A 87 -23.51 1.69 -16.05
C GLY A 87 -22.47 1.70 -14.92
N ARG A 88 -21.17 1.53 -15.20
CA ARG A 88 -20.13 1.50 -14.17
C ARG A 88 -19.92 2.83 -13.46
N MET A 89 -20.30 3.96 -14.09
CA MET A 89 -20.28 5.26 -13.42
C MET A 89 -21.27 5.31 -12.25
N GLU A 90 -22.45 4.70 -12.40
CA GLU A 90 -23.45 4.69 -11.34
C GLU A 90 -23.02 3.78 -10.19
N THR A 91 -22.56 2.57 -10.51
CA THR A 91 -22.00 1.65 -9.50
C THR A 91 -20.84 2.28 -8.73
N LEU A 92 -19.95 3.03 -9.41
CA LEU A 92 -18.85 3.75 -8.76
C LEU A 92 -19.38 4.79 -7.76
N ARG A 93 -20.47 5.50 -8.09
CA ARG A 93 -21.10 6.47 -7.17
C ARG A 93 -21.74 5.77 -5.98
N GLU A 94 -22.47 4.69 -6.22
CA GLU A 94 -23.10 3.87 -5.17
C GLU A 94 -22.05 3.33 -4.18
N GLU A 95 -20.98 2.72 -4.70
CA GLU A 95 -19.84 2.24 -3.89
C GLU A 95 -19.20 3.37 -3.07
N ALA A 96 -18.99 4.54 -3.68
CA ALA A 96 -18.40 5.68 -3.00
C ALA A 96 -19.33 6.29 -1.95
N ASP A 97 -20.63 6.37 -2.22
CA ASP A 97 -21.64 6.90 -1.30
C ASP A 97 -21.89 5.93 -0.13
N ASP A 98 -21.75 4.62 -0.32
CA ASP A 98 -21.71 3.62 0.76
C ASP A 98 -20.55 3.88 1.73
N LEU A 99 -19.35 4.16 1.20
CA LEU A 99 -18.21 4.54 2.02
C LEU A 99 -18.49 5.85 2.78
N LEU A 100 -19.06 6.86 2.13
CA LEU A 100 -19.44 8.12 2.80
C LEU A 100 -20.45 7.89 3.93
N ALA A 101 -21.30 6.87 3.81
CA ALA A 101 -22.23 6.42 4.84
C ALA A 101 -21.60 5.43 5.85
N HIS A 102 -20.27 5.30 5.85
CA HIS A 102 -19.49 4.46 6.76
C HIS A 102 -19.82 2.97 6.67
N ARG A 103 -20.22 2.50 5.47
CA ARG A 103 -20.37 1.09 5.13
C ARG A 103 -19.09 0.59 4.48
N PHE A 104 -18.40 -0.33 5.14
CA PHE A 104 -17.13 -0.90 4.69
C PHE A 104 -17.29 -2.39 4.41
N HIS A 105 -16.61 -2.90 3.39
CA HIS A 105 -16.47 -4.33 3.17
C HIS A 105 -15.03 -4.75 3.43
N LEU A 106 -14.79 -5.44 4.54
CA LEU A 106 -13.46 -5.84 5.00
C LEU A 106 -13.41 -7.35 5.16
N LEU A 107 -12.40 -8.00 4.57
CA LEU A 107 -12.15 -9.44 4.74
C LEU A 107 -13.38 -10.34 4.47
N GLY A 108 -14.23 -9.97 3.51
CA GLY A 108 -15.43 -10.72 3.14
C GLY A 108 -16.65 -10.47 4.03
N GLN A 109 -16.63 -9.43 4.88
CA GLN A 109 -17.72 -9.05 5.76
C GLN A 109 -18.05 -7.56 5.63
N ASP A 110 -19.34 -7.24 5.76
CA ASP A 110 -19.83 -5.87 5.76
C ASP A 110 -19.86 -5.32 7.19
N PHE A 111 -19.37 -4.08 7.35
CA PHE A 111 -19.31 -3.35 8.60
C PHE A 111 -19.95 -1.98 8.42
N GLU A 112 -20.79 -1.59 9.38
CA GLU A 112 -21.33 -0.23 9.46
C GLU A 112 -20.79 0.45 10.71
N VAL A 113 -20.07 1.56 10.52
CA VAL A 113 -19.48 2.31 11.64
C VAL A 113 -20.38 3.50 11.98
N THR A 114 -20.93 3.50 13.18
CA THR A 114 -21.75 4.61 13.68
C THR A 114 -20.86 5.75 14.20
N GLY A 115 -21.13 6.98 13.76
CA GLY A 115 -20.35 8.16 14.15
C GLY A 115 -18.95 8.20 13.53
N ARG A 116 -18.00 8.84 14.21
CA ARG A 116 -16.60 8.97 13.75
C ARG A 116 -15.91 7.61 13.73
N VAL A 117 -15.12 7.35 12.69
CA VAL A 117 -14.28 6.15 12.61
C VAL A 117 -13.23 6.18 13.71
N ARG A 118 -13.13 5.11 14.50
CA ARG A 118 -12.15 4.96 15.57
C ARG A 118 -10.96 4.16 15.05
N TRP A 119 -9.93 4.84 14.55
CA TRP A 119 -8.86 4.21 13.78
C TRP A 119 -7.95 3.26 14.58
N ASN A 120 -7.94 3.37 15.91
CA ASN A 120 -7.25 2.46 16.82
C ASN A 120 -8.16 1.39 17.44
N ALA A 121 -9.42 1.32 17.05
CA ALA A 121 -10.34 0.30 17.51
C ALA A 121 -10.50 -0.82 16.48
N ASN A 122 -10.72 -2.04 16.96
CA ASN A 122 -11.16 -3.11 16.08
C ASN A 122 -12.60 -2.85 15.63
N PRO A 123 -12.90 -2.72 14.33
CA PRO A 123 -14.25 -2.43 13.86
C PRO A 123 -15.25 -3.56 14.17
N GLN A 124 -14.77 -4.79 14.38
CA GLN A 124 -15.62 -5.93 14.73
C GLN A 124 -16.04 -5.94 16.20
N THR A 125 -15.11 -5.65 17.12
CA THR A 125 -15.37 -5.73 18.57
C THR A 125 -15.66 -4.38 19.21
N GLY A 126 -15.27 -3.28 18.56
CA GLY A 126 -15.30 -1.93 19.10
C GLY A 126 -14.24 -1.64 20.16
N GLU A 127 -13.37 -2.60 20.48
CA GLU A 127 -12.32 -2.50 21.48
C GLU A 127 -11.13 -1.69 20.97
N GLU A 128 -10.66 -0.74 21.80
CA GLU A 128 -9.60 0.20 21.43
C GLU A 128 -8.23 -0.25 21.96
N TYR A 129 -7.23 -0.21 21.07
CA TYR A 129 -5.85 -0.48 21.44
C TYR A 129 -5.23 0.70 22.18
N PRO A 130 -4.39 0.46 23.20
CA PRO A 130 -3.79 1.54 23.98
C PRO A 130 -2.78 2.34 23.14
N LEU A 131 -2.75 3.65 23.36
CA LEU A 131 -1.77 4.58 22.79
C LEU A 131 -0.41 4.45 23.47
N VAL A 132 0.29 3.36 23.20
CA VAL A 132 1.67 3.10 23.61
C VAL A 132 2.55 2.85 22.39
N HIS A 133 3.87 2.89 22.56
CA HIS A 133 4.79 2.55 21.48
C HIS A 133 4.46 1.17 20.89
N PHE A 134 4.35 1.09 19.56
CA PHE A 134 3.77 -0.07 18.85
C PHE A 134 4.36 -1.41 19.27
N SER A 135 5.67 -1.46 19.52
CA SER A 135 6.39 -2.68 19.90
C SER A 135 6.05 -3.22 21.29
N ALA A 136 5.26 -2.49 22.08
CA ALA A 136 4.77 -2.90 23.39
C ALA A 136 3.37 -3.52 23.33
N LEU A 137 2.71 -3.48 22.16
CA LEU A 137 1.39 -4.06 21.95
C LEU A 137 1.50 -5.57 21.71
N ASP A 138 0.54 -6.30 22.25
CA ASP A 138 0.31 -7.71 21.94
C ASP A 138 -0.87 -7.83 20.98
N THR A 139 -0.57 -7.88 19.69
CA THR A 139 -1.57 -8.01 18.62
C THR A 139 -2.14 -9.43 18.48
N TYR A 140 -1.66 -10.38 19.28
CA TYR A 140 -2.16 -11.76 19.30
C TYR A 140 -3.17 -12.01 20.42
N ASN A 141 -3.46 -11.01 21.26
CA ASN A 141 -4.50 -11.10 22.28
C ASN A 141 -5.91 -10.95 21.67
N THR A 142 -6.33 -11.98 20.95
CA THR A 142 -7.63 -12.02 20.26
C THR A 142 -8.81 -12.08 21.22
N GLU A 143 -8.61 -12.58 22.45
CA GLU A 143 -9.65 -12.61 23.49
C GLU A 143 -10.10 -11.21 23.88
N ARG A 144 -9.14 -10.27 23.96
CA ARG A 144 -9.44 -8.88 24.31
C ARG A 144 -9.82 -8.04 23.10
N TYR A 145 -9.04 -8.12 22.02
CA TYR A 145 -9.13 -7.14 20.94
C TYR A 145 -9.71 -7.69 19.64
N GLY A 146 -10.03 -8.98 19.56
CA GLY A 146 -10.34 -9.65 18.29
C GLY A 146 -9.12 -9.78 17.38
N ASP A 147 -9.35 -10.20 16.14
CA ASP A 147 -8.27 -10.30 15.15
C ASP A 147 -7.82 -8.90 14.71
N VAL A 148 -6.54 -8.58 14.93
CA VAL A 148 -5.91 -7.31 14.54
C VAL A 148 -6.03 -7.04 13.04
N LYS A 149 -6.20 -8.07 12.21
CA LYS A 149 -6.33 -7.92 10.75
C LYS A 149 -7.46 -6.99 10.33
N TYR A 150 -8.58 -6.93 11.07
CA TYR A 150 -9.65 -5.97 10.75
C TYR A 150 -9.22 -4.53 10.95
N VAL A 151 -8.39 -4.26 11.98
CA VAL A 151 -7.78 -2.95 12.18
C VAL A 151 -6.82 -2.65 11.04
N TRP A 152 -5.93 -3.59 10.71
CA TRP A 152 -4.96 -3.39 9.63
C TRP A 152 -5.65 -3.17 8.29
N GLU A 153 -6.64 -3.99 7.92
CA GLU A 153 -7.37 -3.90 6.65
C GLU A 153 -8.06 -2.53 6.49
N LEU A 154 -8.81 -2.09 7.50
CA LEU A 154 -9.41 -0.75 7.49
C LEU A 154 -8.35 0.33 7.30
N ASN A 155 -7.25 0.23 8.06
CA ASN A 155 -6.20 1.23 8.07
C ASN A 155 -5.16 1.08 6.94
N ARG A 156 -5.35 0.17 5.97
CA ARG A 156 -4.66 0.19 4.66
C ARG A 156 -5.19 1.32 3.77
N HIS A 157 -6.39 1.84 4.10
CA HIS A 157 -7.07 2.92 3.39
C HIS A 157 -7.23 2.69 1.89
N GLN A 158 -7.35 1.43 1.45
CA GLN A 158 -7.50 1.11 0.03
C GLN A 158 -8.77 1.75 -0.57
N PHE A 159 -9.81 1.94 0.24
CA PHE A 159 -11.02 2.67 -0.13
C PHE A 159 -10.80 4.17 -0.39
N PHE A 160 -9.68 4.77 0.03
CA PHE A 160 -9.33 6.14 -0.40
C PHE A 160 -9.12 6.20 -1.92
N VAL A 161 -8.65 5.11 -2.53
CA VAL A 161 -8.47 5.02 -3.99
C VAL A 161 -9.84 4.97 -4.70
N GLU A 162 -10.83 4.30 -4.12
CA GLU A 162 -12.22 4.30 -4.62
C GLU A 162 -12.84 5.70 -4.60
N LEU A 163 -12.77 6.37 -3.46
CA LEU A 163 -13.22 7.77 -3.34
C LEU A 163 -12.47 8.69 -4.31
N GLY A 164 -11.16 8.49 -4.47
CA GLY A 164 -10.36 9.28 -5.40
C GLY A 164 -10.82 9.10 -6.84
N ARG A 165 -11.05 7.85 -7.26
CA ARG A 165 -11.59 7.54 -8.59
C ARG A 165 -12.97 8.14 -8.80
N ALA A 166 -13.84 8.10 -7.79
CA ALA A 166 -15.15 8.72 -7.85
C ALA A 166 -15.02 10.22 -8.14
N TYR A 167 -14.19 10.96 -7.38
CA TYR A 167 -13.89 12.36 -7.71
C TYR A 167 -13.33 12.53 -9.12
N TYR A 168 -12.35 11.71 -9.52
CA TYR A 168 -11.68 11.84 -10.82
C TYR A 168 -12.65 11.72 -12.00
N LEU A 169 -13.64 10.84 -11.88
CA LEU A 169 -14.61 10.54 -12.93
C LEU A 169 -15.86 11.42 -12.88
N THR A 170 -16.30 11.85 -11.70
CA THR A 170 -17.54 12.63 -11.55
C THR A 170 -17.32 14.13 -11.32
N GLY A 171 -16.15 14.52 -10.82
CA GLY A 171 -15.86 15.88 -10.36
C GLY A 171 -16.50 16.25 -9.02
N GLU A 172 -17.13 15.31 -8.30
CA GLU A 172 -17.81 15.59 -7.04
C GLU A 172 -16.81 15.78 -5.89
N GLU A 173 -16.62 17.04 -5.46
CA GLU A 173 -15.70 17.46 -4.39
C GLU A 173 -15.90 16.71 -3.05
N LYS A 174 -17.13 16.22 -2.78
CA LYS A 174 -17.48 15.51 -1.52
C LYS A 174 -16.52 14.34 -1.23
N TYR A 175 -16.06 13.64 -2.27
CA TYR A 175 -15.16 12.50 -2.12
C TYR A 175 -13.74 12.91 -1.71
N ALA A 176 -13.20 13.96 -2.34
CA ALA A 176 -11.88 14.50 -2.00
C ALA A 176 -11.87 15.10 -0.58
N HIS A 177 -12.94 15.81 -0.20
CA HIS A 177 -13.11 16.33 1.15
C HIS A 177 -13.12 15.22 2.21
N LYS A 178 -13.82 14.11 1.96
CA LYS A 178 -13.85 12.98 2.89
C LYS A 178 -12.48 12.30 3.04
N ILE A 179 -11.73 12.15 1.95
CA ILE A 179 -10.35 11.63 2.00
C ILE A 179 -9.49 12.50 2.94
N TRP A 180 -9.54 13.82 2.79
CA TRP A 180 -8.79 14.72 3.67
C TRP A 180 -9.23 14.61 5.14
N GLU A 181 -10.54 14.61 5.40
CA GLU A 181 -11.11 14.46 6.74
C GLU A 181 -10.57 13.19 7.42
N TRP A 182 -10.79 12.02 6.82
CA TRP A 182 -10.33 10.74 7.37
C TRP A 182 -8.82 10.63 7.47
N LEU A 183 -8.06 11.17 6.50
CA LEU A 183 -6.61 11.19 6.59
C LEU A 183 -6.13 12.01 7.80
N SER A 184 -6.73 13.18 8.04
CA SER A 184 -6.38 14.04 9.17
C SER A 184 -6.74 13.39 10.51
N GLU A 185 -7.94 12.80 10.61
CA GLU A 185 -8.39 12.07 11.79
C GLU A 185 -7.55 10.83 12.09
N PHE A 186 -7.17 10.07 11.06
CA PHE A 186 -6.30 8.91 11.21
C PHE A 186 -4.95 9.30 11.82
N VAL A 187 -4.37 10.41 11.38
CA VAL A 187 -3.07 10.88 11.87
C VAL A 187 -3.15 11.38 13.32
N GLU A 188 -4.30 11.90 13.74
CA GLU A 188 -4.57 12.23 15.14
C GLU A 188 -4.71 10.97 16.01
N ASP A 189 -5.46 9.98 15.52
CA ASP A 189 -5.72 8.72 16.24
C ASP A 189 -4.52 7.76 16.24
N ALA A 190 -3.67 7.80 15.21
CA ALA A 190 -2.47 6.99 15.07
C ALA A 190 -1.19 7.86 15.06
N PRO A 191 -0.81 8.47 16.20
CA PRO A 191 0.45 9.21 16.33
C PRO A 191 1.65 8.36 15.92
N TYR A 192 2.64 8.97 15.25
CA TYR A 192 3.79 8.25 14.69
C TYR A 192 4.50 7.33 15.70
N LYS A 193 4.59 6.02 15.37
CA LYS A 193 5.12 4.92 16.21
C LYS A 193 4.31 4.57 17.46
N ILE A 194 3.10 5.10 17.62
CA ILE A 194 2.20 4.87 18.77
C ILE A 194 0.91 4.22 18.32
N GLY A 195 0.52 3.14 18.99
CA GLY A 195 -0.71 2.42 18.70
C GLY A 195 -0.55 1.29 17.68
N VAL A 196 -1.66 0.60 17.45
CA VAL A 196 -1.72 -0.67 16.71
C VAL A 196 -1.41 -0.49 15.23
N ASN A 197 -1.65 0.70 14.68
CA ASN A 197 -1.43 1.03 13.27
C ASN A 197 0.03 0.99 12.82
N HIS A 198 0.97 0.86 13.75
CA HIS A 198 2.42 0.79 13.50
C HIS A 198 3.02 -0.60 13.77
N THR A 199 2.19 -1.60 14.05
CA THR A 199 2.65 -2.95 14.43
C THR A 199 3.07 -3.81 13.24
N SER A 200 2.61 -3.50 12.03
CA SER A 200 3.02 -4.11 10.76
C SER A 200 3.44 -3.02 9.77
N VAL A 201 4.67 -3.11 9.24
CA VAL A 201 5.19 -2.14 8.26
C VAL A 201 4.77 -2.45 6.82
N LEU A 202 4.22 -3.63 6.55
CA LEU A 202 3.51 -3.89 5.30
C LEU A 202 2.26 -2.99 5.19
N GLU A 203 1.55 -2.73 6.29
CA GLU A 203 0.37 -1.84 6.25
C GLU A 203 0.76 -0.39 5.95
N HIS A 204 1.93 0.03 6.42
CA HIS A 204 2.53 1.30 6.03
C HIS A 204 2.81 1.35 4.53
N ALA A 205 3.35 0.26 3.98
CA ALA A 205 3.66 0.16 2.55
C ALA A 205 2.37 0.28 1.71
N VAL A 206 1.34 -0.48 2.04
CA VAL A 206 0.03 -0.42 1.35
C VAL A 206 -0.60 0.98 1.48
N ARG A 207 -0.57 1.59 2.68
CA ARG A 207 -1.05 2.97 2.86
C ARG A 207 -0.34 3.98 1.97
N ILE A 208 0.98 3.86 1.78
CA ILE A 208 1.73 4.75 0.87
C ILE A 208 1.14 4.68 -0.54
N PHE A 209 0.90 3.47 -1.07
CA PHE A 209 0.26 3.31 -2.36
C PHE A 209 -1.14 3.94 -2.37
N SER A 210 -1.99 3.59 -1.40
CA SER A 210 -3.37 4.10 -1.30
C SER A 210 -3.43 5.63 -1.27
N TRP A 211 -2.62 6.27 -0.41
CA TRP A 211 -2.63 7.72 -0.22
C TRP A 211 -2.06 8.48 -1.42
N VAL A 212 -0.99 7.96 -2.03
CA VAL A 212 -0.44 8.57 -3.24
C VAL A 212 -1.44 8.48 -4.38
N TRP A 213 -2.07 7.32 -4.61
CA TRP A 213 -3.10 7.18 -5.63
C TRP A 213 -4.31 8.09 -5.38
N ALA A 214 -4.85 8.08 -4.16
CA ALA A 214 -5.96 8.94 -3.78
C ALA A 214 -5.66 10.42 -3.99
N TYR A 215 -4.44 10.86 -3.63
CA TYR A 215 -3.98 12.20 -3.90
C TYR A 215 -3.93 12.49 -5.41
N TYR A 216 -3.29 11.65 -6.23
CA TYR A 216 -3.18 11.91 -7.67
C TYR A 216 -4.54 11.94 -8.39
N PHE A 217 -5.50 11.14 -7.92
CA PHE A 217 -6.87 11.23 -8.41
C PHE A 217 -7.57 12.53 -8.01
N THR A 218 -7.30 13.04 -6.81
CA THR A 218 -7.98 14.21 -6.23
C THR A 218 -7.19 15.50 -6.27
N ARG A 219 -5.99 15.52 -6.85
CA ARG A 219 -5.03 16.63 -6.70
C ARG A 219 -5.54 18.00 -7.15
N ASP A 220 -6.50 18.01 -8.07
CA ASP A 220 -7.11 19.20 -8.64
C ASP A 220 -8.38 19.64 -7.87
N ALA A 221 -8.74 18.93 -6.79
CA ALA A 221 -9.87 19.23 -5.92
C ALA A 221 -9.61 20.44 -5.03
N GLY A 222 -10.65 21.21 -4.74
CA GLY A 222 -10.57 22.43 -3.93
C GLY A 222 -10.11 22.21 -2.47
N VAL A 223 -10.17 20.96 -1.98
CA VAL A 223 -9.68 20.61 -0.65
C VAL A 223 -8.15 20.73 -0.52
N TRP A 224 -7.39 20.58 -1.60
CA TRP A 224 -5.93 20.58 -1.51
C TRP A 224 -5.37 21.99 -1.61
N ASN A 225 -4.67 22.41 -0.55
CA ASN A 225 -3.86 23.61 -0.51
C ASN A 225 -2.43 23.27 -0.07
N GLU A 226 -1.54 24.25 -0.13
CA GLU A 226 -0.12 24.07 0.21
C GLU A 226 0.10 23.44 1.60
N GLU A 227 -0.69 23.83 2.60
CA GLU A 227 -0.58 23.31 3.96
C GLU A 227 -0.96 21.83 4.03
N ARG A 228 -2.13 21.47 3.48
CA ARG A 228 -2.66 20.10 3.49
C ARG A 228 -1.79 19.16 2.67
N THR A 229 -1.28 19.63 1.54
CA THR A 229 -0.39 18.83 0.71
C THR A 229 0.98 18.63 1.38
N ARG A 230 1.50 19.63 2.10
CA ARG A 230 2.71 19.47 2.92
C ARG A 230 2.47 18.51 4.08
N PHE A 231 1.31 18.57 4.71
CA PHE A 231 0.92 17.63 5.74
C PHE A 231 0.97 16.20 5.19
N LEU A 232 0.30 15.92 4.07
CA LEU A 232 0.35 14.63 3.40
C LEU A 232 1.79 14.17 3.10
N ALA A 233 2.63 15.07 2.56
CA ALA A 233 4.04 14.81 2.28
C ALA A 233 4.78 14.29 3.52
N ARG A 234 4.61 15.00 4.64
CA ARG A 234 5.24 14.68 5.91
C ARG A 234 4.80 13.31 6.38
N GLN A 235 3.51 13.01 6.31
CA GLN A 235 3.00 11.71 6.73
C GLN A 235 3.50 10.57 5.85
N LEU A 236 3.57 10.75 4.53
CA LEU A 236 4.16 9.76 3.62
C LEU A 236 5.65 9.51 3.93
N LEU A 237 6.43 10.56 4.19
CA LEU A 237 7.83 10.42 4.61
C LEU A 237 7.97 9.65 5.93
N LEU A 238 7.11 9.92 6.91
CA LEU A 238 7.11 9.18 8.18
C LEU A 238 6.76 7.69 7.99
N GLN A 239 5.82 7.38 7.10
CA GLN A 239 5.49 6.01 6.72
C GLN A 239 6.70 5.32 6.08
N GLY A 240 7.43 5.99 5.17
CA GLY A 240 8.68 5.48 4.60
C GLY A 240 9.77 5.25 5.66
N GLU A 241 9.89 6.18 6.62
CA GLU A 241 10.90 6.09 7.68
C GLU A 241 10.74 4.84 8.54
N ILE A 242 9.51 4.58 9.01
CA ILE A 242 9.27 3.42 9.86
C ILE A 242 9.42 2.10 9.11
N ILE A 243 9.10 2.07 7.80
CA ILE A 243 9.36 0.90 6.94
C ILE A 243 10.85 0.62 6.88
N GLU A 244 11.66 1.62 6.49
CA GLU A 244 13.11 1.47 6.37
C GLU A 244 13.77 1.01 7.67
N GLU A 245 13.30 1.51 8.81
CA GLU A 245 13.80 1.10 10.12
C GLU A 245 13.48 -0.36 10.49
N ASN A 246 12.45 -0.97 9.89
CA ASN A 246 11.85 -2.23 10.35
C ASN A 246 11.59 -3.25 9.23
N LEU A 247 12.29 -3.15 8.09
CA LEU A 247 12.17 -4.08 6.96
C LEU A 247 12.16 -5.55 7.39
N SER A 248 11.26 -6.33 6.80
CA SER A 248 10.94 -7.72 7.16
C SER A 248 11.96 -8.76 6.72
N HIS A 249 13.22 -8.38 6.49
CA HIS A 249 14.31 -9.22 5.94
C HIS A 249 14.42 -10.62 6.58
N PHE A 250 14.15 -10.75 7.87
CA PHE A 250 14.38 -11.98 8.64
C PHE A 250 13.10 -12.58 9.27
N PHE A 251 11.91 -12.13 8.89
CA PHE A 251 10.67 -12.67 9.43
C PHE A 251 9.64 -12.99 8.36
N SER A 252 9.48 -12.11 7.38
CA SER A 252 8.59 -12.32 6.23
C SER A 252 9.26 -11.81 4.94
N PRO A 253 10.26 -12.56 4.42
CA PRO A 253 11.13 -12.10 3.34
C PRO A 253 10.50 -12.18 1.93
N TYR A 254 9.23 -12.62 1.84
CA TYR A 254 8.50 -12.75 0.57
C TYR A 254 7.62 -11.52 0.34
N ASN A 255 6.29 -11.67 0.24
CA ASN A 255 5.39 -10.57 -0.11
C ASN A 255 5.52 -9.33 0.79
N HIS A 256 5.77 -9.51 2.10
CA HIS A 256 5.91 -8.38 3.04
C HIS A 256 7.12 -7.53 2.67
N LEU A 257 8.31 -8.13 2.61
CA LEU A 257 9.54 -7.42 2.24
C LEU A 257 9.40 -6.75 0.87
N ILE A 258 8.78 -7.42 -0.11
CA ILE A 258 8.56 -6.83 -1.43
C ILE A 258 7.64 -5.63 -1.38
N GLY A 259 6.51 -5.71 -0.69
CA GLY A 259 5.60 -4.56 -0.52
C GLY A 259 6.32 -3.38 0.13
N GLU A 260 7.07 -3.64 1.19
CA GLU A 260 7.85 -2.64 1.94
C GLU A 260 8.89 -1.91 1.07
N ILE A 261 9.79 -2.66 0.40
CA ILE A 261 10.81 -2.03 -0.45
C ILE A 261 10.22 -1.41 -1.71
N ALA A 262 9.11 -1.96 -2.24
CA ALA A 262 8.39 -1.38 -3.35
C ALA A 262 7.78 -0.03 -2.97
N ALA A 263 7.20 0.10 -1.78
CA ALA A 263 6.66 1.37 -1.30
C ALA A 263 7.78 2.43 -1.16
N LEU A 264 8.97 2.07 -0.71
CA LEU A 264 10.11 3.00 -0.63
C LEU A 264 10.61 3.42 -2.02
N ALA A 265 10.75 2.48 -2.95
CA ALA A 265 11.14 2.78 -4.34
C ALA A 265 10.08 3.64 -5.04
N PHE A 266 8.80 3.33 -4.83
CA PHE A 266 7.65 4.08 -5.33
C PHE A 266 7.63 5.50 -4.76
N LEU A 267 7.69 5.63 -3.43
CA LEU A 267 7.71 6.92 -2.73
C LEU A 267 8.90 7.78 -3.18
N GLY A 268 10.09 7.20 -3.28
CA GLY A 268 11.27 7.91 -3.78
C GLY A 268 11.15 8.34 -5.25
N THR A 269 10.39 7.62 -6.07
CA THR A 269 10.13 7.98 -7.48
C THR A 269 9.12 9.11 -7.58
N VAL A 270 8.01 9.04 -6.85
CA VAL A 270 7.02 10.13 -6.81
C VAL A 270 7.56 11.36 -6.07
N TYR A 271 8.63 11.18 -5.28
CA TYR A 271 9.23 12.25 -4.50
C TYR A 271 10.76 12.37 -4.59
N PRO A 272 11.34 12.80 -5.71
CA PRO A 272 12.79 12.79 -5.91
C PRO A 272 13.53 14.03 -5.37
N ASN A 273 13.06 14.64 -4.26
CA ASN A 273 13.49 16.00 -3.87
C ASN A 273 14.49 16.08 -2.70
N SER A 274 14.95 14.94 -2.18
CA SER A 274 16.08 14.93 -1.23
C SER A 274 17.03 13.77 -1.47
N PRO A 275 18.26 13.86 -0.95
CA PRO A 275 19.19 12.73 -0.97
C PRO A 275 18.58 11.44 -0.38
N LYS A 276 17.71 11.57 0.62
CA LYS A 276 17.06 10.43 1.26
C LYS A 276 16.06 9.74 0.34
N THR A 277 15.19 10.49 -0.29
CA THR A 277 14.16 9.92 -1.17
C THR A 277 14.73 9.48 -2.51
N LEU A 278 15.77 10.15 -3.02
CA LEU A 278 16.57 9.66 -4.15
C LEU A 278 17.27 8.34 -3.82
N ARG A 279 17.83 8.21 -2.61
CA ARG A 279 18.37 6.93 -2.13
C ARG A 279 17.26 5.89 -2.07
N TRP A 280 16.09 6.20 -1.51
CA TRP A 280 14.97 5.25 -1.50
C TRP A 280 14.59 4.78 -2.91
N ARG A 281 14.48 5.71 -3.85
CA ARG A 281 14.17 5.46 -5.26
C ARG A 281 15.12 4.45 -5.90
N ASP A 282 16.43 4.67 -5.74
CA ASP A 282 17.44 3.93 -6.49
C ASP A 282 17.90 2.68 -5.74
N HIS A 283 18.13 2.78 -4.43
CA HIS A 283 18.56 1.65 -3.61
C HIS A 283 17.48 0.58 -3.56
N TYR A 284 16.24 0.92 -3.22
CA TYR A 284 15.20 -0.10 -3.06
C TYR A 284 14.71 -0.66 -4.40
N TRP A 285 14.83 0.11 -5.50
CA TRP A 285 14.67 -0.48 -6.83
C TRP A 285 15.72 -1.56 -7.11
N GLN A 286 17.00 -1.28 -6.82
CA GLN A 286 18.05 -2.30 -6.98
C GLN A 286 17.82 -3.51 -6.08
N GLU A 287 17.33 -3.31 -4.85
CA GLU A 287 16.96 -4.43 -3.97
C GLU A 287 15.80 -5.24 -4.53
N MET A 288 14.76 -4.61 -5.11
CA MET A 288 13.70 -5.33 -5.83
C MET A 288 14.28 -6.19 -6.97
N GLU A 289 15.18 -5.64 -7.79
CA GLU A 289 15.81 -6.40 -8.88
C GLU A 289 16.62 -7.61 -8.39
N LYS A 290 17.28 -7.49 -7.22
CA LYS A 290 18.02 -8.59 -6.58
C LYS A 290 17.09 -9.65 -5.99
N GLN A 291 15.93 -9.24 -5.47
CA GLN A 291 14.95 -10.14 -4.87
C GLN A 291 14.17 -10.94 -5.91
N LEU A 292 14.02 -10.42 -7.13
CA LEU A 292 13.26 -11.04 -8.22
C LEU A 292 13.40 -12.58 -8.36
N PRO A 293 14.60 -13.21 -8.40
CA PRO A 293 14.73 -14.67 -8.46
C PRO A 293 14.36 -15.42 -7.17
N LEU A 294 14.18 -14.72 -6.06
CA LEU A 294 13.69 -15.25 -4.78
C LEU A 294 12.17 -15.11 -4.63
N GLN A 295 11.53 -14.34 -5.51
CA GLN A 295 10.09 -14.09 -5.48
C GLN A 295 9.34 -14.82 -6.58
N PHE A 296 9.98 -15.07 -7.73
CA PHE A 296 9.39 -15.80 -8.85
C PHE A 296 10.23 -17.00 -9.27
N HIS A 297 9.57 -18.13 -9.50
CA HIS A 297 10.15 -19.29 -10.15
C HIS A 297 10.41 -19.01 -11.65
N PRO A 298 11.24 -19.83 -12.34
CA PRO A 298 11.57 -19.61 -13.75
C PRO A 298 10.37 -19.63 -14.72
N ASP A 299 9.26 -20.24 -14.31
CA ASP A 299 7.97 -20.32 -15.01
C ASP A 299 7.05 -19.12 -14.73
N GLY A 300 7.45 -18.21 -13.83
CA GLY A 300 6.71 -17.01 -13.47
C GLY A 300 5.85 -17.13 -12.21
N PHE A 301 5.63 -18.31 -11.63
CA PHE A 301 4.81 -18.40 -10.41
C PHE A 301 5.54 -17.81 -9.20
N THR A 302 4.79 -17.24 -8.25
CA THR A 302 5.39 -16.74 -7.01
C THR A 302 5.92 -17.91 -6.17
N VAL A 303 7.02 -17.68 -5.46
CA VAL A 303 7.64 -18.68 -4.57
C VAL A 303 6.72 -19.05 -3.39
N GLU A 304 5.79 -18.18 -3.01
CA GLU A 304 4.78 -18.48 -1.97
C GLU A 304 3.73 -19.49 -2.43
N GLN A 305 3.67 -19.79 -3.72
CA GLN A 305 2.75 -20.76 -4.32
C GLN A 305 1.26 -20.52 -3.98
N ALA A 306 0.88 -19.26 -3.77
CA ALA A 306 -0.49 -18.83 -3.56
C ALA A 306 -0.95 -17.91 -4.70
N SER A 307 -2.13 -18.17 -5.26
CA SER A 307 -2.64 -17.42 -6.42
C SER A 307 -2.90 -15.95 -6.09
N TYR A 308 -3.32 -15.66 -4.86
CA TYR A 308 -3.53 -14.28 -4.41
C TYR A 308 -2.21 -13.53 -4.18
N TYR A 309 -1.27 -14.12 -3.42
CA TYR A 309 0.04 -13.51 -3.19
C TYR A 309 0.88 -13.38 -4.46
N HIS A 310 0.60 -14.20 -5.48
CA HIS A 310 1.18 -14.00 -6.80
C HIS A 310 0.85 -12.61 -7.35
N HIS A 311 -0.43 -12.25 -7.37
CA HIS A 311 -0.88 -10.95 -7.87
C HIS A 311 -0.53 -9.79 -6.92
N PHE A 312 -0.52 -10.05 -5.62
CA PHE A 312 -0.08 -9.06 -4.64
C PHE A 312 1.38 -8.66 -4.89
N THR A 313 2.27 -9.65 -4.98
CA THR A 313 3.70 -9.44 -5.29
C THR A 313 3.88 -8.84 -6.68
N LEU A 314 3.18 -9.36 -7.70
CA LEU A 314 3.25 -8.90 -9.08
C LEU A 314 2.86 -7.43 -9.22
N GLY A 315 1.78 -7.00 -8.57
CA GLY A 315 1.32 -5.61 -8.64
C GLY A 315 2.25 -4.61 -7.97
N PHE A 316 3.05 -5.01 -6.97
CA PHE A 316 4.11 -4.14 -6.43
C PHE A 316 5.21 -3.90 -7.47
N TYR A 317 5.70 -4.95 -8.12
CA TYR A 317 6.69 -4.80 -9.19
C TYR A 317 6.15 -3.99 -10.37
N TYR A 318 4.92 -4.28 -10.82
CA TYR A 318 4.32 -3.57 -11.95
C TYR A 318 4.22 -2.07 -11.71
N GLN A 319 3.71 -1.66 -10.55
CA GLN A 319 3.54 -0.24 -10.26
C GLN A 319 4.88 0.49 -10.25
N VAL A 320 5.90 -0.06 -9.60
CA VAL A 320 7.22 0.58 -9.54
C VAL A 320 7.87 0.59 -10.92
N ALA A 321 7.85 -0.53 -11.65
CA ALA A 321 8.46 -0.63 -12.98
C ALA A 321 7.80 0.32 -14.00
N LEU A 322 6.47 0.38 -14.03
CA LEU A 322 5.73 1.30 -14.91
C LEU A 322 5.97 2.76 -14.55
N LEU A 323 5.93 3.10 -13.25
CA LEU A 323 6.20 4.46 -12.79
C LEU A 323 7.63 4.89 -13.19
N ARG A 324 8.63 4.01 -13.02
CA ARG A 324 10.00 4.28 -13.46
C ARG A 324 10.08 4.50 -14.97
N LYS A 325 9.50 3.60 -15.78
CA LYS A 325 9.48 3.71 -17.24
C LYS A 325 8.86 5.03 -17.71
N GLN A 326 7.72 5.43 -17.13
CA GLN A 326 7.05 6.68 -17.49
C GLN A 326 7.89 7.93 -17.17
N ASN A 327 8.74 7.83 -16.16
CA ASN A 327 9.63 8.91 -15.73
C ASN A 327 11.05 8.80 -16.29
N GLY A 328 11.26 7.98 -17.33
CA GLY A 328 12.55 7.84 -18.00
C GLY A 328 13.64 7.18 -17.13
N LEU A 329 13.26 6.52 -16.04
CA LEU A 329 14.19 5.78 -15.19
C LEU A 329 14.37 4.35 -15.72
N PRO A 330 15.59 3.79 -15.61
CA PRO A 330 15.87 2.46 -16.14
C PRO A 330 15.11 1.37 -15.38
N VAL A 331 14.65 0.38 -16.15
CA VAL A 331 14.10 -0.89 -15.70
C VAL A 331 14.77 -1.97 -16.54
N SER A 332 15.41 -2.95 -15.91
CA SER A 332 16.16 -3.98 -16.65
C SER A 332 15.25 -4.91 -17.44
N ASP A 333 15.75 -5.44 -18.56
CA ASP A 333 15.05 -6.45 -19.36
C ASP A 333 14.74 -7.71 -18.53
N LYS A 334 15.59 -8.02 -17.56
CA LYS A 334 15.34 -9.11 -16.60
C LYS A 334 14.03 -8.90 -15.86
N VAL A 335 13.77 -7.70 -15.34
CA VAL A 335 12.49 -7.39 -14.68
C VAL A 335 11.35 -7.57 -15.66
N TRP A 336 11.39 -6.94 -16.84
CA TRP A 336 10.31 -7.05 -17.81
C TRP A 336 10.01 -8.49 -18.22
N SER A 337 11.04 -9.28 -18.51
CA SER A 337 10.90 -10.69 -18.86
C SER A 337 10.27 -11.53 -17.74
N THR A 338 10.57 -11.24 -16.47
CA THR A 338 9.94 -11.94 -15.34
C THR A 338 8.51 -11.49 -15.12
N LEU A 339 8.20 -10.20 -15.26
CA LEU A 339 6.82 -9.71 -15.15
C LEU A 339 5.93 -10.20 -16.29
N GLU A 340 6.48 -10.37 -17.49
CA GLU A 340 5.78 -10.99 -18.61
C GLU A 340 5.48 -12.46 -18.32
N LYS A 341 6.48 -13.25 -17.90
CA LYS A 341 6.29 -14.65 -17.50
C LYS A 341 5.30 -14.83 -16.35
N ALA A 342 5.35 -13.94 -15.35
CA ALA A 342 4.39 -13.96 -14.25
C ALA A 342 2.96 -13.76 -14.77
N LEU A 343 2.75 -12.84 -15.72
CA LEU A 343 1.45 -12.68 -16.37
C LEU A 343 1.07 -13.86 -17.26
N GLU A 344 2.01 -14.49 -17.96
CA GLU A 344 1.77 -15.72 -18.71
C GLU A 344 1.29 -16.85 -17.78
N PHE A 345 1.90 -16.96 -16.60
CA PHE A 345 1.45 -17.89 -15.57
C PHE A 345 0.04 -17.54 -15.06
N SER A 346 -0.23 -16.28 -14.73
CA SER A 346 -1.57 -15.81 -14.38
C SER A 346 -2.59 -16.17 -15.46
N MET A 347 -2.24 -15.96 -16.73
CA MET A 347 -3.10 -16.25 -17.89
C MET A 347 -3.45 -17.75 -17.95
N ALA A 348 -2.47 -18.63 -17.68
CA ALA A 348 -2.68 -20.08 -17.63
C ALA A 348 -3.56 -20.52 -16.44
N LEU A 349 -3.63 -19.72 -15.37
CA LEU A 349 -4.50 -19.97 -14.21
C LEU A 349 -5.94 -19.48 -14.39
N VAL A 350 -6.19 -18.55 -15.32
CA VAL A 350 -7.55 -18.02 -15.54
C VAL A 350 -8.45 -19.14 -16.07
N ARG A 351 -9.51 -19.44 -15.33
CA ARG A 351 -10.54 -20.39 -15.75
C ARG A 351 -11.43 -19.80 -16.84
N PRO A 352 -12.22 -20.62 -17.57
CA PRO A 352 -13.13 -20.11 -18.59
C PRO A 352 -14.16 -19.08 -18.13
N ASP A 353 -14.44 -19.00 -16.82
CA ASP A 353 -15.33 -18.00 -16.23
C ASP A 353 -14.62 -16.70 -15.80
N GLY A 354 -13.34 -16.53 -16.16
CA GLY A 354 -12.54 -15.34 -15.84
C GLY A 354 -11.95 -15.33 -14.43
N LEU A 355 -12.28 -16.32 -13.60
CA LEU A 355 -11.82 -16.37 -12.22
C LEU A 355 -10.55 -17.20 -12.09
N MET A 356 -9.77 -16.89 -11.06
CA MET A 356 -8.60 -17.68 -10.71
C MET A 356 -8.91 -18.71 -9.61
N PRO A 357 -8.24 -19.87 -9.60
CA PRO A 357 -8.40 -20.85 -8.54
C PRO A 357 -7.87 -20.31 -7.20
N MET A 358 -8.54 -20.65 -6.11
CA MET A 358 -8.17 -20.27 -4.74
C MET A 358 -7.09 -21.23 -4.21
N ILE A 359 -5.84 -21.01 -4.60
CA ILE A 359 -4.71 -21.84 -4.21
C ILE A 359 -3.89 -21.07 -3.16
N GLY A 360 -3.64 -21.70 -2.02
CA GLY A 360 -2.85 -21.12 -0.92
C GLY A 360 -3.62 -20.10 -0.08
N ASP A 361 -2.86 -19.31 0.68
CA ASP A 361 -3.38 -18.33 1.64
C ASP A 361 -3.73 -16.97 0.98
N ILE A 362 -4.55 -16.19 1.68
CA ILE A 362 -5.01 -14.85 1.29
C ILE A 362 -5.17 -13.95 2.52
N ASP A 363 -4.88 -12.65 2.38
CA ASP A 363 -5.09 -11.63 3.42
C ASP A 363 -5.87 -10.39 2.90
N SER A 364 -6.51 -10.50 1.73
CA SER A 364 -7.28 -9.48 1.00
C SER A 364 -6.51 -8.21 0.58
N ALA A 365 -5.22 -8.10 0.93
CA ALA A 365 -4.39 -6.96 0.53
C ALA A 365 -4.25 -6.91 -0.99
N ARG A 366 -4.40 -5.73 -1.59
CA ARG A 366 -4.14 -5.56 -3.02
C ARG A 366 -3.06 -4.50 -3.22
N SER A 367 -2.05 -4.85 -3.99
CA SER A 367 -1.02 -3.90 -4.40
C SER A 367 -1.60 -2.92 -5.41
N ILE A 368 -2.49 -3.38 -6.29
CA ILE A 368 -3.25 -2.55 -7.23
C ILE A 368 -4.75 -2.60 -6.86
N TYR A 369 -5.34 -1.44 -6.58
CA TYR A 369 -6.73 -1.30 -6.15
C TYR A 369 -7.49 -0.30 -7.03
N PHE A 370 -7.62 -0.58 -8.33
CA PHE A 370 -8.28 0.32 -9.30
C PHE A 370 -9.73 -0.03 -9.58
N TYR A 371 -10.24 -1.14 -9.09
CA TYR A 371 -11.65 -1.47 -9.05
C TYR A 371 -11.83 -2.54 -7.98
N ARG A 372 -13.04 -2.65 -7.47
CA ARG A 372 -13.45 -3.79 -6.66
C ARG A 372 -13.90 -4.89 -7.64
N PRO A 373 -13.10 -5.95 -7.85
CA PRO A 373 -13.56 -7.08 -8.62
C PRO A 373 -14.65 -7.77 -7.80
N GLU A 374 -15.81 -7.91 -8.43
CA GLU A 374 -16.90 -8.73 -7.92
C GLU A 374 -17.11 -9.87 -8.92
N PRO A 375 -16.57 -11.07 -8.64
CA PRO A 375 -15.96 -11.52 -7.37
C PRO A 375 -14.47 -11.17 -7.22
N MET A 376 -13.96 -11.13 -5.98
CA MET A 376 -12.56 -10.77 -5.62
C MET A 376 -11.47 -11.51 -6.41
N TRP A 377 -11.79 -12.69 -6.92
CA TRP A 377 -10.90 -13.58 -7.67
C TRP A 377 -10.83 -13.28 -9.17
N ASP A 378 -11.52 -12.24 -9.64
CA ASP A 378 -11.27 -11.65 -10.94
C ASP A 378 -10.02 -10.76 -10.88
N LEU A 379 -8.90 -11.33 -11.33
CA LEU A 379 -7.60 -10.67 -11.43
C LEU A 379 -7.21 -10.47 -12.91
N THR A 380 -8.18 -10.53 -13.83
CA THR A 380 -7.94 -10.42 -15.28
C THR A 380 -7.45 -9.04 -15.70
N PHE A 381 -7.64 -8.00 -14.87
CA PHE A 381 -7.08 -6.67 -15.13
C PHE A 381 -5.56 -6.65 -15.25
N PHE A 382 -4.86 -7.58 -14.58
CA PHE A 382 -3.42 -7.74 -14.76
C PHE A 382 -3.08 -8.11 -16.21
N GLN A 383 -3.95 -8.87 -16.88
CA GLN A 383 -3.80 -9.18 -18.30
C GLN A 383 -4.05 -7.95 -19.19
N ALA A 384 -4.95 -7.05 -18.80
CA ALA A 384 -5.14 -5.77 -19.51
C ALA A 384 -3.88 -4.91 -19.42
N LEU A 385 -3.24 -4.84 -18.24
CA LEU A 385 -1.96 -4.16 -18.05
C LEU A 385 -0.85 -4.80 -18.90
N GLY A 386 -0.77 -6.13 -18.93
CA GLY A 386 0.18 -6.87 -19.76
C GLY A 386 -0.02 -6.66 -21.25
N ALA A 387 -1.27 -6.70 -21.72
CA ALA A 387 -1.62 -6.48 -23.12
C ALA A 387 -1.10 -5.13 -23.64
N VAL A 388 -1.28 -4.07 -22.84
CA VAL A 388 -0.76 -2.73 -23.18
C VAL A 388 0.76 -2.66 -23.07
N GLN A 389 1.34 -3.22 -22.00
CA GLN A 389 2.77 -3.10 -21.74
C GLN A 389 3.63 -3.89 -22.73
N PHE A 390 3.19 -5.07 -23.17
CA PHE A 390 3.94 -5.97 -24.04
C PHE A 390 3.35 -6.13 -25.45
N GLY A 391 2.20 -5.51 -25.75
CA GLY A 391 1.56 -5.61 -27.06
C GLY A 391 1.00 -7.01 -27.35
N ARG A 392 0.56 -7.73 -26.32
CA ARG A 392 0.14 -9.14 -26.41
C ARG A 392 -1.37 -9.31 -26.60
N GLY A 393 -1.76 -9.79 -27.78
CA GLY A 393 -3.17 -9.96 -28.17
C GLY A 393 -3.91 -11.10 -27.44
N ASP A 394 -3.20 -12.11 -26.98
CA ASP A 394 -3.73 -13.19 -26.14
C ASP A 394 -3.99 -12.74 -24.70
N MET A 395 -3.09 -11.93 -24.10
CA MET A 395 -3.37 -11.26 -22.84
C MET A 395 -4.60 -10.34 -22.96
N LYS A 396 -4.71 -9.62 -24.09
CA LYS A 396 -5.90 -8.82 -24.42
C LYS A 396 -7.17 -9.68 -24.46
N HIS A 397 -7.08 -10.86 -25.07
CA HIS A 397 -8.20 -11.79 -25.14
C HIS A 397 -8.66 -12.25 -23.76
N VAL A 398 -7.71 -12.62 -22.88
CA VAL A 398 -8.01 -13.08 -21.51
C VAL A 398 -8.52 -11.95 -20.61
N ALA A 399 -8.05 -10.72 -20.81
CA ALA A 399 -8.57 -9.53 -20.13
C ALA A 399 -10.05 -9.22 -20.48
N GLY A 400 -10.56 -9.77 -21.58
CA GLY A 400 -11.97 -9.68 -21.95
C GLY A 400 -12.47 -8.24 -22.08
N ALA A 401 -13.51 -7.89 -21.32
CA ALA A 401 -14.15 -6.57 -21.38
C ALA A 401 -13.25 -5.42 -20.89
N LEU A 402 -12.20 -5.71 -20.11
CA LEU A 402 -11.26 -4.71 -19.61
C LEU A 402 -10.23 -4.24 -20.65
N ALA A 403 -10.14 -4.94 -21.79
CA ALA A 403 -9.06 -4.80 -22.77
C ALA A 403 -9.31 -3.80 -23.91
#